data_AF-A0A967H253-F1
#
_entry.id   AF-A0A967H253-F1
#
_cell.length_a   1.000
_cell.length_b   1.000
_cell.length_c   1.000
_cell.angle_alpha   90.00
_cell.angle_beta   90.00
_cell.angle_gamma   90.00
#
_symmetry.space_group_name_H-M   'P 1'
#
loop_
_entity.id
_entity.type
_entity.pdbx_description
1 polymer ?
#
loop_
_entity_poly.entity_id
_entity_poly.type
_entity_poly.pdbx_seq_one_letter_code
_entity_poly.pdbx_strand_id
1 'polypeptide(L)' 'MARILYLVAGEHSGDTRGGELMEALLKLRADWEFRGLGGPKMAEISDGGVRDWVNEAAVVGLWEVIR' A
#
# COMPACT_ATOMS: atom_id res chain seq x y z
N MET A 1 -3.83 -22.58 0.92
CA MET A 1 -4.85 -21.51 0.92
C MET A 1 -4.07 -20.21 0.96
N ALA A 2 -4.19 -19.40 -0.08
CA ALA A 2 -3.56 -18.07 -0.08
C ALA A 2 -4.07 -17.29 1.12
N ARG A 3 -3.16 -16.62 1.84
CA ARG A 3 -3.56 -15.75 2.95
C ARG A 3 -3.68 -14.33 2.41
N ILE A 4 -4.80 -13.68 2.72
CA ILE A 4 -5.01 -12.28 2.37
C ILE A 4 -4.38 -11.41 3.46
N LEU A 5 -3.54 -10.46 3.05
CA LEU A 5 -3.03 -9.41 3.92
C LEU A 5 -3.51 -8.05 3.41
N TYR A 6 -4.20 -7.32 4.29
CA TYR A 6 -4.69 -5.98 4.00
C TYR A 6 -3.70 -4.93 4.51
N LEU A 7 -3.27 -4.01 3.63
CA LEU A 7 -2.28 -2.97 3.94
C LEU A 7 -2.83 -1.57 3.62
N VAL A 8 -2.42 -0.56 4.39
CA VAL A 8 -2.81 0.83 4.17
C VAL A 8 -1.57 1.74 4.28
N ALA A 9 -1.28 2.48 3.22
CA ALA A 9 -0.30 3.58 3.22
C ALA A 9 -1.01 4.88 2.80
N GLY A 10 -0.85 5.94 3.61
CA GLY A 10 -1.47 7.26 3.39
C GLY A 10 -0.54 8.30 2.77
N GLU A 11 0.73 7.96 2.57
CA GLU A 11 1.74 8.85 2.01
C GLU A 11 2.78 8.08 1.19
N HIS A 12 3.57 8.80 0.40
CA HIS A 12 4.58 8.22 -0.49
C HIS A 12 5.68 7.44 0.26
N SER A 13 6.05 7.91 1.46
CA SER A 13 7.02 7.21 2.30
C SER A 13 6.46 5.87 2.81
N GLY A 14 5.16 5.81 3.08
CA GLY A 14 4.43 4.60 3.43
C GLY A 14 4.34 3.61 2.28
N ASP A 15 4.09 4.08 1.05
CA ASP A 15 4.11 3.23 -0.16
C ASP A 15 5.48 2.58 -0.36
N THR A 16 6.54 3.36 -0.20
CA THR A 16 7.92 2.88 -0.40
C THR A 16 8.26 1.73 0.54
N ARG A 17 8.00 1.94 1.85
CA ARG A 17 8.26 0.94 2.91
C ARG A 17 7.29 -0.23 2.86
N GLY A 18 6.02 0.03 2.52
CA GLY A 18 5.00 -0.98 2.32
C GLY A 18 5.36 -1.95 1.20
N GLY A 19 5.86 -1.44 0.08
CA GLY A 19 6.36 -2.27 -1.01
C GLY A 19 7.55 -3.14 -0.60
N GLU A 20 8.52 -2.59 0.14
CA GLU A 20 9.67 -3.37 0.66
C GLU A 20 9.21 -4.52 1.57
N LEU A 21 8.19 -4.27 2.41
CA LEU A 21 7.59 -5.30 3.26
C LEU A 21 6.90 -6.38 2.42
N MET A 22 6.12 -5.99 1.39
CA MET A 22 5.43 -6.94 0.51
C MET A 22 6.42 -7.85 -0.24
N GLU A 23 7.50 -7.29 -0.77
CA GLU A 23 8.59 -8.05 -1.39
C GLU A 23 9.23 -9.04 -0.42
N ALA A 24 9.52 -8.60 0.81
CA ALA A 24 10.10 -9.46 1.84
C ALA A 24 9.14 -10.60 2.23
N LEU A 25 7.84 -10.33 2.32
CA LEU A 25 6.82 -11.34 2.61
C LEU A 25 6.70 -12.38 1.49
N LEU A 26 6.75 -11.96 0.23
CA LEU A 26 6.74 -12.87 -0.93
C LEU A 26 7.97 -13.78 -0.97
N LYS A 27 9.15 -13.28 -0.56
CA LYS A 27 10.37 -14.09 -0.42
C LYS A 27 10.23 -15.18 0.64
N LEU A 28 9.52 -14.90 1.73
CA LEU A 28 9.26 -15.88 2.79
C LEU A 28 8.15 -16.87 2.41
N ARG A 29 7.17 -16.41 1.63
CA ARG A 29 6.01 -17.18 1.21
C ARG A 29 5.36 -16.56 -0.01
N ALA A 30 5.36 -17.27 -1.13
CA ALA A 30 4.87 -16.73 -2.40
C ALA A 30 3.33 -16.69 -2.56
N ASP A 31 2.56 -17.34 -1.69
CA ASP A 31 1.08 -17.43 -1.81
C ASP A 31 0.32 -16.33 -1.03
N TRP A 32 0.98 -15.20 -0.76
CA TRP A 32 0.29 -14.02 -0.22
C TRP A 32 -0.55 -13.34 -1.30
N GLU A 33 -1.78 -12.98 -0.93
CA GLU A 33 -2.63 -12.09 -1.71
C GLU A 33 -2.69 -10.75 -0.99
N PHE A 34 -2.23 -9.68 -1.64
CA PHE A 34 -2.26 -8.35 -1.06
C PHE A 34 -3.49 -7.58 -1.51
N ARG A 35 -4.13 -6.91 -0.54
CA ARG A 35 -5.25 -6.00 -0.76
C ARG A 35 -5.03 -4.73 0.03
N GLY A 36 -5.60 -3.60 -0.38
CA GLY A 36 -5.33 -2.38 0.36
C GLY A 36 -5.50 -1.07 -0.36
N LEU A 37 -4.94 -0.05 0.29
CA LEU A 37 -4.77 1.30 -0.21
C LEU A 37 -3.30 1.67 -0.07
N GLY A 38 -2.67 2.15 -1.13
CA GLY A 38 -1.24 2.46 -1.12
C GLY A 38 -0.84 3.36 -2.27
N GLY A 39 0.44 3.42 -2.57
CA GLY A 39 0.93 4.15 -3.74
C GLY A 39 1.28 3.21 -4.89
N PRO A 40 2.00 3.72 -5.89
CA PRO A 40 2.32 2.98 -7.09
C PRO A 40 3.15 1.71 -6.82
N LYS A 41 4.07 1.73 -5.83
CA LYS A 41 4.93 0.57 -5.55
C LYS A 41 4.12 -0.60 -5.00
N MET A 42 3.24 -0.36 -4.03
CA MET A 42 2.38 -1.40 -3.48
C MET A 42 1.35 -1.90 -4.50
N ALA A 43 0.84 -1.02 -5.37
CA ALA A 43 -0.08 -1.41 -6.45
C ALA A 43 0.60 -2.35 -7.45
N GLU A 44 1.85 -2.09 -7.84
CA GLU A 44 2.63 -2.93 -8.75
C GLU A 44 2.86 -4.34 -8.18
N ILE A 45 3.32 -4.45 -6.93
CA ILE A 45 3.64 -5.76 -6.32
C ILE A 45 2.38 -6.61 -6.11
N SER A 46 1.22 -5.97 -5.92
CA SER A 46 -0.05 -6.65 -5.66
C SER A 46 -0.86 -6.97 -6.92
N ASP A 47 -0.33 -6.70 -8.11
CA ASP A 47 -1.05 -6.81 -9.40
C ASP A 47 -2.39 -6.07 -9.35
N GLY A 48 -2.37 -4.84 -8.82
CA GLY A 48 -3.55 -4.00 -8.65
C GLY A 48 -4.47 -4.37 -7.48
N GLY A 49 -4.08 -5.34 -6.64
CA GLY A 49 -4.80 -5.69 -5.41
C GLY A 49 -4.81 -4.57 -4.35
N VAL A 50 -3.76 -3.76 -4.32
CA VAL A 50 -3.66 -2.52 -3.56
C VAL A 50 -3.97 -1.38 -4.52
N ARG A 51 -4.98 -0.57 -4.19
CA ARG A 51 -5.33 0.60 -5.00
C ARG A 51 -4.30 1.71 -4.79
N ASP A 52 -3.76 2.23 -5.88
CA ASP A 52 -3.00 3.48 -5.86
C ASP A 52 -3.95 4.64 -5.57
N TRP A 53 -3.81 5.23 -4.39
CA TRP A 53 -4.63 6.33 -3.90
C TRP A 53 -3.81 7.39 -3.16
N VAL A 54 -2.50 7.20 -3.00
CA VAL A 54 -1.67 8.06 -2.16
C VAL A 54 -1.68 9.52 -2.63
N ASN A 55 -1.84 9.77 -3.93
CA ASN A 55 -1.99 11.12 -4.47
C ASN A 55 -3.36 11.76 -4.12
N GLU A 56 -4.41 10.96 -3.91
CA GLU A 56 -5.75 11.40 -3.50
C GLU A 56 -5.86 11.52 -1.97
N ALA A 57 -5.12 10.68 -1.24
CA ALA A 57 -5.12 10.59 0.22
C ALA A 57 -4.18 11.58 0.91
N ALA A 58 -3.25 12.17 0.17
CA ALA A 58 -2.33 13.19 0.66
C ALA A 58 -3.09 14.48 0.99
N VAL A 59 -3.75 14.49 2.15
CA VAL A 59 -4.23 15.71 2.79
C VAL A 59 -3.01 16.41 3.37
N VAL A 60 -2.40 17.29 2.57
CA VAL A 60 -1.20 18.05 2.93
C VAL A 60 -1.57 19.41 3.51
N GLY A 61 -2.14 19.42 4.71
CA GLY A 61 -2.35 20.68 5.41
C GLY A 61 -3.30 20.63 6.60
N LEU A 62 -2.95 21.38 7.65
CA LEU A 62 -3.87 21.72 8.75
C LEU A 62 -5.18 22.33 8.23
N TRP A 63 -5.12 22.99 7.07
CA TRP A 63 -6.24 23.67 6.42
C TRP A 63 -7.33 22.73 5.88
N GLU A 64 -6.98 21.55 5.38
CA GLU A 64 -7.95 20.56 4.92
C GLU A 64 -8.53 19.73 6.07
N VAL A 65 -7.85 19.71 7.23
CA VAL A 65 -8.31 19.01 8.44
C VAL A 65 -9.33 19.82 9.26
N ILE A 66 -9.23 21.16 9.26
CA ILE A 66 -10.08 22.03 10.09
C ILE A 66 -11.41 22.41 9.41
N ARG A 67 -11.56 22.19 8.10
CA ARG A 67 -12.78 22.59 7.37
C ARG A 67 -13.89 21.54 7.42
#